data_AF-A0A9X4D822-F1
#
_entry.id   AF-A0A9X4D822-F1
#
_cell.length_a   1.000
_cell.length_b   1.000
_cell.length_c   1.000
_cell.angle_alpha   90.00
_cell.angle_beta   90.00
_cell.angle_gamma   90.00
#
_symmetry.space_group_name_H-M   'P 1'
#
loop_
_entity.id
_entity.type
_entity.pdbx_description
1 polymer ?
#
loop_
_entity_poly.entity_id
_entity_poly.type
_entity_poly.pdbx_seq_one_letter_code
_entity_poly.pdbx_strand_id
1 'polypeptide(L)'
;MPSTPVLSALLLLFSAITAQGALAGERYAPARSNNASTALIETASQQYADGQLDQAAATLERALHIQPNNPATLHYLGVLRLQQGQYEQAETLALRSNLRVGNNHALRSRNLQLIEAAHKAQGSGMLPTAAH
;
A
#
# COMPACT_ATOMS: atom_id res chain seq x y z
N MET A 1 -6.33 38.97 56.14
CA MET A 1 -7.63 38.29 55.97
C MET A 1 -8.74 39.33 56.16
N PRO A 2 -9.79 39.41 55.34
CA PRO A 2 -9.79 39.54 53.87
C PRO A 2 -10.60 40.77 53.36
N SER A 3 -10.30 41.16 52.10
CA SER A 3 -11.17 41.66 51.01
C SER A 3 -12.23 42.76 51.26
N THR A 4 -12.43 43.79 50.44
CA THR A 4 -11.89 44.35 49.17
C THR A 4 -12.77 45.59 48.89
N PRO A 5 -12.28 46.62 48.17
CA PRO A 5 -13.22 47.34 47.33
C PRO A 5 -12.68 47.63 45.93
N VAL A 6 -13.63 47.70 45.00
CA VAL A 6 -13.85 48.80 44.04
C VAL A 6 -14.23 48.25 42.67
N LEU A 7 -15.53 48.40 42.39
CA LEU A 7 -16.12 48.49 41.06
C LEU A 7 -15.70 49.84 40.43
N SER A 8 -15.07 49.82 39.25
CA SER A 8 -14.95 50.91 38.25
C SER A 8 -13.91 50.45 37.21
N ALA A 9 -13.99 50.68 35.91
CA ALA A 9 -14.99 51.20 35.02
C ALA A 9 -14.50 50.81 33.60
N LEU A 10 -15.41 50.27 32.82
CA LEU A 10 -15.56 50.41 31.37
C LEU A 10 -14.52 51.27 30.63
N LEU A 11 -13.78 50.70 29.65
CA LEU A 11 -13.46 51.33 28.35
C LEU A 11 -12.74 50.37 27.37
N LEU A 12 -13.54 49.89 26.42
CA LEU A 12 -13.29 49.68 24.98
C LEU A 12 -11.88 49.38 24.42
N LEU A 13 -11.88 48.30 23.62
CA LEU A 13 -11.19 48.15 22.33
C LEU A 13 -9.65 48.20 22.33
N PHE A 14 -9.02 47.02 22.29
CA PHE A 14 -8.00 46.78 21.27
C PHE A 14 -8.05 45.33 20.80
N SER A 15 -8.60 45.15 19.61
CA SER A 15 -8.53 43.92 18.84
C SER A 15 -7.08 43.59 18.52
N ALA A 16 -6.56 42.54 19.15
CA ALA A 16 -5.41 41.81 18.65
C ALA A 16 -5.55 40.34 19.08
N ILE A 17 -6.66 39.72 18.68
CA ILE A 17 -6.66 38.27 18.50
C ILE A 17 -5.73 38.05 17.33
N THR A 18 -4.47 37.73 17.62
CA THR A 18 -3.55 37.25 16.60
C THR A 18 -4.09 35.93 16.09
N ALA A 19 -4.94 36.02 15.08
CA ALA A 19 -5.24 34.95 14.16
C ALA A 19 -3.96 34.64 13.39
N GLN A 20 -3.05 33.90 14.02
CA GLN A 20 -2.11 33.05 13.29
C GLN A 20 -2.84 31.70 13.19
N GLY A 21 -3.52 31.41 12.10
CA GLY A 21 -2.91 31.36 10.79
C GLY A 21 -2.79 29.88 10.44
N ALA A 22 -3.93 29.34 10.02
CA ALA A 22 -4.12 28.19 9.14
C ALA A 22 -3.10 27.05 9.19
N LEU A 23 -3.56 25.89 9.68
CA LEU A 23 -3.47 24.60 8.96
C LEU A 23 -2.18 24.39 8.14
N ALA A 24 -1.06 24.15 8.80
CA ALA A 24 0.03 23.39 8.20
C ALA A 24 -0.25 21.88 8.32
N GLY A 25 -1.48 21.48 7.99
CA GLY A 25 -1.89 20.08 7.84
C GLY A 25 -1.51 19.58 6.45
N GLU A 26 -0.45 18.78 6.39
CA GLU A 26 -0.38 17.57 5.57
C GLU A 26 -0.65 17.66 4.06
N ARG A 27 0.00 18.58 3.33
CA ARG A 27 -0.02 18.54 1.85
C ARG A 27 1.11 17.73 1.20
N TYR A 28 1.80 16.84 1.93
CA TYR A 28 2.94 16.08 1.36
C TYR A 28 3.03 14.58 1.74
N ALA A 29 1.94 13.96 2.20
CA ALA A 29 1.93 12.54 2.51
C ALA A 29 1.95 11.57 1.30
N PRO A 30 1.34 11.87 0.12
CA PRO A 30 1.22 10.85 -0.93
C PRO A 30 2.49 10.66 -1.76
N ALA A 31 3.18 11.74 -2.16
CA ALA A 31 4.36 11.64 -3.02
C ALA A 31 5.55 10.95 -2.32
N ARG A 32 5.80 11.30 -1.05
CA ARG A 32 6.88 10.68 -0.25
C ARG A 32 6.60 9.21 0.04
N SER A 33 5.35 8.86 0.37
CA SER A 33 4.93 7.47 0.58
C SER A 33 4.97 6.66 -0.72
N ASN A 34 4.69 7.29 -1.86
CA ASN A 34 4.85 6.68 -3.19
C ASN A 34 6.28 6.36 -3.53
N ASN A 35 7.18 7.29 -3.29
CA ASN A 35 8.60 7.07 -3.52
C ASN A 35 9.14 5.97 -2.59
N ALA A 36 8.71 5.93 -1.33
CA ALA A 36 9.12 4.90 -0.37
C ALA A 36 8.63 3.50 -0.76
N SER A 37 7.35 3.35 -1.15
CA SER A 37 6.84 2.05 -1.61
C SER A 37 7.51 1.59 -2.91
N THR A 38 7.79 2.51 -3.84
CA THR A 38 8.48 2.17 -5.10
C THR A 38 9.90 1.67 -4.83
N ALA A 39 10.64 2.31 -3.93
CA ALA A 39 11.98 1.86 -3.56
C ALA A 39 11.97 0.46 -2.92
N LEU A 40 10.97 0.15 -2.08
CA LEU A 40 10.81 -1.18 -1.51
C LEU A 40 10.46 -2.23 -2.56
N ILE A 41 9.61 -1.90 -3.54
CA ILE A 41 9.30 -2.80 -4.67
C ILE A 41 10.57 -3.10 -5.48
N GLU A 42 11.39 -2.10 -5.77
CA GLU A 42 12.65 -2.27 -6.50
C GLU A 42 13.63 -3.17 -5.71
N THR A 43 13.76 -2.92 -4.40
CA THR A 43 14.58 -3.73 -3.50
C THR A 43 14.10 -5.19 -3.49
N ALA A 44 12.79 -5.42 -3.37
CA ALA A 44 12.22 -6.75 -3.41
C ALA A 44 12.44 -7.45 -4.75
N SER A 45 12.39 -6.72 -5.87
CA SER A 45 12.69 -7.26 -7.19
C SER A 45 14.14 -7.74 -7.30
N GLN A 46 15.08 -7.02 -6.69
CA GLN A 46 16.49 -7.42 -6.63
C GLN A 46 16.67 -8.67 -5.75
N GLN A 47 16.05 -8.68 -4.56
CA GLN A 47 16.05 -9.84 -3.67
C GLN A 47 15.45 -11.08 -4.35
N TYR A 48 14.37 -10.91 -5.11
CA TYR A 48 13.78 -11.98 -5.91
C TYR A 48 14.76 -12.51 -6.97
N ALA A 49 15.44 -11.61 -7.69
CA ALA A 49 16.42 -11.99 -8.70
C ALA A 49 17.64 -12.73 -8.10
N ASP A 50 17.99 -12.44 -6.86
CA ASP A 50 19.04 -13.12 -6.08
C ASP A 50 18.55 -14.45 -5.46
N GLY A 51 17.27 -14.82 -5.63
CA GLY A 51 16.67 -16.03 -5.06
C GLY A 51 16.28 -15.90 -3.58
N GLN A 52 16.38 -14.71 -3.00
CA GLN A 52 16.05 -14.42 -1.60
C GLN A 52 14.54 -14.21 -1.42
N LEU A 53 13.73 -15.25 -1.68
CA LEU A 53 12.27 -15.16 -1.75
C LEU A 53 11.62 -14.68 -0.44
N ASP A 54 12.11 -15.14 0.72
CA ASP A 54 11.59 -14.71 2.03
C ASP A 54 11.88 -13.24 2.32
N GLN A 55 13.07 -12.75 1.95
CA GLN A 55 13.44 -11.34 2.12
C GLN A 55 12.61 -10.45 1.18
N ALA A 56 12.43 -10.88 -0.07
CA ALA A 56 11.56 -10.20 -1.03
C ALA A 56 10.13 -10.09 -0.50
N ALA A 57 9.59 -11.17 0.08
CA ALA A 57 8.27 -11.16 0.71
C ALA A 57 8.18 -10.14 1.85
N ALA A 58 9.11 -10.18 2.81
CA ALA A 58 9.12 -9.24 3.94
C ALA A 58 9.26 -7.77 3.48
N THR A 59 10.04 -7.52 2.42
CA THR A 59 10.17 -6.18 1.84
C THR A 59 8.88 -5.71 1.16
N LEU A 60 8.18 -6.59 0.45
CA LEU A 60 6.90 -6.26 -0.17
C LEU A 60 5.77 -6.09 0.86
N GLU A 61 5.78 -6.83 1.97
CA GLU A 61 4.84 -6.62 3.07
C GLU A 61 5.00 -5.23 3.70
N ARG A 62 6.25 -4.77 3.86
CA ARG A 62 6.52 -3.38 4.26
C ARG A 62 6.00 -2.38 3.23
N ALA A 63 6.19 -2.65 1.94
CA ALA A 63 5.63 -1.80 0.88
C ALA A 63 4.09 -1.76 0.92
N LEU A 64 3.45 -2.89 1.26
CA LEU A 64 2.01 -3.01 1.41
C LEU A 64 1.51 -2.25 2.63
N HIS A 65 2.25 -2.21 3.75
CA HIS A 65 1.90 -1.39 4.91
C HIS A 65 1.92 0.11 4.59
N ILE A 66 2.85 0.57 3.73
CA ILE A 66 2.89 1.97 3.29
C ILE A 66 1.76 2.25 2.30
N GLN A 67 1.51 1.34 1.36
CA GLN A 67 0.41 1.44 0.38
C GLN A 67 -0.35 0.12 0.23
N PRO A 68 -1.44 -0.07 0.97
CA PRO A 68 -2.20 -1.33 1.00
C PRO A 68 -2.83 -1.73 -0.34
N ASN A 69 -2.96 -0.77 -1.25
CA ASN A 69 -3.65 -0.93 -2.53
C ASN A 69 -2.76 -0.62 -3.73
N ASN A 70 -1.44 -0.58 -3.56
CA ASN A 70 -0.54 -0.36 -4.69
C ASN A 70 -0.59 -1.57 -5.64
N PRO A 71 -0.95 -1.39 -6.92
CA PRO A 71 -1.10 -2.52 -7.84
C PRO A 71 0.23 -3.23 -8.11
N ALA A 72 1.36 -2.51 -8.12
CA ALA A 72 2.67 -3.14 -8.34
C ALA A 72 3.07 -4.02 -7.16
N THR A 73 2.89 -3.57 -5.91
CA THR A 73 3.14 -4.40 -4.72
C THR A 73 2.31 -5.67 -4.74
N LEU A 74 1.01 -5.57 -5.04
CA LEU A 74 0.11 -6.73 -5.12
C LEU A 74 0.56 -7.71 -6.21
N HIS A 75 1.01 -7.21 -7.36
CA HIS A 75 1.52 -8.05 -8.44
C HIS A 75 2.76 -8.85 -8.00
N TYR A 76 3.78 -8.18 -7.45
CA TYR A 76 5.01 -8.85 -7.03
C TYR A 76 4.80 -9.85 -5.88
N LEU A 77 3.90 -9.54 -4.93
CA LEU A 77 3.48 -10.53 -3.93
C LEU A 77 2.83 -11.75 -4.59
N GLY A 78 1.98 -11.54 -5.59
CA GLY A 78 1.38 -12.63 -6.35
C GLY A 78 2.42 -13.50 -7.06
N VAL A 79 3.45 -12.90 -7.67
CA VAL A 79 4.58 -13.63 -8.28
C VAL A 79 5.32 -14.49 -7.26
N LEU A 80 5.60 -13.95 -6.07
CA LEU A 80 6.21 -14.72 -4.99
C LEU A 80 5.34 -15.90 -4.55
N ARG A 81 4.03 -15.69 -4.39
CA ARG A 81 3.11 -16.77 -4.03
C ARG A 81 3.05 -17.86 -5.10
N LEU A 82 3.13 -17.48 -6.38
CA LEU A 82 3.21 -18.44 -7.48
C LEU A 82 4.47 -19.32 -7.36
N GLN A 83 5.63 -18.71 -7.11
CA GLN A 83 6.90 -19.44 -6.92
C GLN A 83 6.87 -20.37 -5.70
N GLN A 84 6.15 -19.96 -4.64
CA GLN A 84 5.99 -20.76 -3.42
C GLN A 84 4.92 -21.86 -3.55
N GLY A 85 4.33 -22.08 -4.73
CA GLY A 85 3.28 -23.07 -4.95
C GLY A 85 1.90 -22.67 -4.43
N GLN A 86 1.73 -21.44 -3.93
CA GLN A 86 0.49 -20.92 -3.36
C GLN A 86 -0.36 -20.29 -4.47
N TYR A 87 -0.78 -21.11 -5.43
CA TYR A 87 -1.38 -20.65 -6.68
C TYR A 87 -2.68 -19.86 -6.49
N GLU A 88 -3.57 -20.28 -5.59
CA GLU A 88 -4.83 -19.58 -5.30
C GLU A 88 -4.59 -18.16 -4.74
N GLN A 89 -3.59 -18.02 -3.88
CA GLN A 89 -3.19 -16.72 -3.34
C GLN A 89 -2.57 -15.84 -4.43
N ALA A 90 -1.75 -16.42 -5.31
CA ALA A 90 -1.15 -15.72 -6.45
C ALA A 90 -2.23 -15.12 -7.37
N GLU A 91 -3.24 -15.92 -7.72
CA GLU A 91 -4.39 -15.48 -8.50
C GLU A 91 -5.13 -14.33 -7.82
N THR A 92 -5.48 -14.51 -6.54
CA THR A 92 -6.24 -13.51 -5.78
C THR A 92 -5.51 -12.16 -5.74
N LEU A 93 -4.20 -12.18 -5.52
CA LEU A 93 -3.36 -10.97 -5.50
C LEU A 93 -3.28 -10.32 -6.90
N ALA A 94 -3.12 -11.12 -7.95
CA ALA A 94 -3.07 -10.64 -9.32
C ALA A 94 -4.41 -10.00 -9.76
N LEU A 95 -5.55 -10.59 -9.40
CA LEU A 95 -6.88 -10.02 -9.63
C LEU A 95 -7.04 -8.69 -8.90
N ARG A 96 -6.67 -8.65 -7.61
CA ARG A 96 -6.71 -7.40 -6.81
C ARG A 96 -5.84 -6.30 -7.40
N SER A 97 -4.66 -6.65 -7.91
CA SER A 97 -3.78 -5.73 -8.63
C SER A 97 -4.43 -5.23 -9.93
N ASN A 98 -4.99 -6.13 -10.72
CA ASN A 98 -5.60 -5.83 -12.01
C ASN A 98 -6.75 -4.82 -11.90
N LEU A 99 -7.57 -4.95 -10.86
CA LEU A 99 -8.65 -4.01 -10.53
C LEU A 99 -8.16 -2.59 -10.21
N ARG A 100 -6.88 -2.42 -9.83
CA ARG A 100 -6.30 -1.15 -9.35
C ARG A 100 -5.27 -0.55 -10.30
N VAL A 101 -4.98 -1.21 -11.42
CA VAL A 101 -3.85 -0.90 -12.31
C VAL A 101 -4.01 0.41 -13.11
N GLY A 102 -5.24 0.95 -13.20
CA GLY A 102 -5.55 2.15 -13.97
C GLY A 102 -5.16 1.99 -15.45
N ASN A 103 -4.48 3.01 -15.99
CA ASN A 103 -4.03 3.08 -17.40
C ASN A 103 -2.67 2.39 -17.64
N ASN A 104 -2.10 1.70 -16.65
CA ASN A 104 -0.84 0.98 -16.85
C ASN A 104 -1.09 -0.35 -17.57
N HIS A 105 -1.13 -0.29 -18.91
CA HIS A 105 -1.35 -1.45 -19.78
C HIS A 105 -0.31 -2.56 -19.60
N ALA A 106 0.95 -2.19 -19.35
CA ALA A 106 2.02 -3.16 -19.15
C ALA A 106 1.80 -3.98 -17.87
N LEU A 107 1.50 -3.33 -16.75
CA LEU A 107 1.20 -4.02 -15.49
C LEU A 107 -0.09 -4.84 -15.59
N ARG A 108 -1.10 -4.35 -16.32
CA ARG A 108 -2.33 -5.10 -16.62
C ARG A 108 -2.01 -6.42 -17.32
N SER A 109 -1.20 -6.37 -18.39
CA SER A 109 -0.79 -7.56 -19.13
C SER A 109 -0.05 -8.56 -18.24
N ARG A 110 0.89 -8.09 -17.40
CA ARG A 110 1.61 -8.96 -16.44
C ARG A 110 0.67 -9.60 -15.41
N ASN A 111 -0.33 -8.87 -14.94
CA ASN A 111 -1.34 -9.43 -14.03
C ASN A 111 -2.15 -10.55 -14.69
N LEU A 112 -2.57 -10.37 -15.94
CA LEU A 112 -3.28 -11.41 -16.68
C LEU A 112 -2.40 -12.65 -16.90
N GLN A 113 -1.14 -12.46 -17.24
CA GLN A 113 -0.16 -13.56 -17.36
C GLN A 113 -0.01 -14.32 -16.04
N LEU A 114 0.05 -13.60 -14.91
CA LEU A 114 0.15 -14.20 -13.59
C LEU A 114 -1.10 -15.01 -13.21
N ILE A 115 -2.30 -14.49 -13.51
CA ILE A 115 -3.57 -15.21 -13.30
C ILE A 115 -3.57 -16.51 -14.10
N GLU A 116 -3.23 -16.43 -15.39
CA GLU A 116 -3.19 -17.62 -16.25
C GLU A 116 -2.14 -18.64 -15.78
N ALA A 117 -0.96 -18.17 -15.35
CA ALA A 117 0.08 -19.03 -14.81
C ALA A 117 -0.38 -19.73 -13.52
N ALA A 118 -1.09 -19.03 -12.63
CA ALA A 118 -1.66 -19.61 -11.43
C ALA A 118 -2.68 -20.71 -11.76
N HIS A 119 -3.61 -20.46 -12.70
CA HIS A 119 -4.60 -21.45 -13.15
C HIS A 119 -3.95 -22.69 -13.76
N LYS A 120 -2.95 -22.50 -14.63
CA LYS A 120 -2.22 -23.61 -15.25
C LYS A 120 -1.50 -24.46 -14.20
N ALA A 121 -0.86 -23.81 -13.22
CA ALA A 121 -0.17 -24.50 -12.14
C ALA A 121 -1.14 -25.25 -11.21
N GLN A 122 -2.33 -24.68 -10.93
CA GLN A 122 -3.41 -25.39 -10.24
C GLN A 122 -3.84 -26.62 -11.03
N GLY A 123 -4.20 -26.48 -12.31
CA GLY A 123 -4.64 -27.62 -13.13
C GLY A 123 -3.56 -28.70 -13.32
N SER A 124 -2.28 -28.35 -13.19
CA SER A 124 -1.16 -29.29 -13.30
C SER A 124 -0.83 -30.00 -11.98
N GLY A 125 -1.13 -29.37 -10.83
CA GLY A 125 -0.95 -29.95 -9.49
C GLY A 125 -2.23 -30.54 -8.87
N MET A 126 -3.39 -30.28 -9.49
CA MET A 126 -4.73 -30.62 -9.01
C MET A 126 -5.38 -31.63 -9.97
N LEU A 127 -4.93 -32.89 -9.90
CA LEU A 127 -5.84 -34.04 -10.09
C LEU A 127 -6.23 -34.60 -8.71
N PRO A 128 -7.18 -34.00 -7.97
CA PRO A 128 -8.02 -34.73 -7.06
C PRO A 128 -9.32 -35.12 -7.79
N THR A 129 -9.48 -36.42 -7.94
CA THR A 129 -10.73 -37.15 -8.13
C THR A 129 -11.94 -36.53 -7.42
N ALA A 130 -13.01 -36.27 -8.18
CA ALA A 130 -14.45 -36.48 -7.87
C ALA A 130 -15.25 -35.70 -8.94
N ALA A 131 -15.96 -36.28 -9.91
CA ALA A 131 -17.01 -37.29 -9.79
C ALA A 131 -17.90 -37.03 -8.58
N HIS A 132 -18.89 -36.16 -8.73
CA HIS A 132 -20.27 -36.33 -8.25
C HIS A 132 -21.20 -35.58 -9.22
#